data_AF-A0A1U8QA19-F1
#
_entry.id   AF-A0A1U8QA19-F1
#
_cell.length_a   1.000
_cell.length_b   1.000
_cell.length_c   1.000
_cell.angle_alpha   90.00
_cell.angle_beta   90.00
_cell.angle_gamma   90.00
#
_symmetry.space_group_name_H-M   'P 1'
#
loop_
_entity.id
_entity.type
_entity.pdbx_description
1 polymer ?
#
loop_
_entity_poly.entity_id
_entity_poly.type
_entity_poly.pdbx_seq_one_letter_code
_entity_poly.pdbx_strand_id
1 'polypeptide(L)'
;MLSLIYSEMLKMLRMWGLLDFDVEIYFPHDLESLPRGYCKQRSKVSDEPHIMTSQSLLVEILRNLKEAFWPFQYDHSRSLFLRAAHAANCIGGPNTVKESGFDLASAKAAQHRLERGVWTSVRYGDMRRALSACERLILLEYDPDELRDYSILLYHCGFYEESLQYLKFYKSSRSSSFNKTSSSKSSDLEENAVEKLMVRLNLISTEEGWTRPSYVRNFLSNNSEPW
;
A
#
# COMPACT_ATOMS: atom_id res chain seq x y z
N MET A 1 2.23 -21.95 11.57
CA MET A 1 2.91 -22.51 12.77
C MET A 1 3.84 -21.47 13.40
N LEU A 2 4.78 -20.86 12.66
CA LEU A 2 5.62 -19.74 13.14
C LEU A 2 4.83 -18.53 13.65
N SER A 3 3.79 -18.09 12.94
CA SER A 3 2.94 -16.97 13.38
C SER A 3 2.23 -17.22 14.71
N LEU A 4 1.83 -18.46 14.97
CA LEU A 4 1.24 -18.91 16.24
C LEU A 4 2.28 -18.89 17.36
N ILE A 5 3.51 -19.34 17.08
CA ILE A 5 4.60 -19.29 18.05
C ILE A 5 4.94 -17.83 18.39
N TYR A 6 5.07 -16.96 17.40
CA TYR A 6 5.35 -15.55 17.62
C TYR A 6 4.23 -14.83 18.38
N SER A 7 2.96 -15.12 18.07
CA SER A 7 1.85 -14.49 18.77
C SER A 7 1.78 -14.95 20.24
N GLU A 8 2.02 -16.23 20.53
CA GLU A 8 2.08 -16.73 21.90
C GLU A 8 3.31 -16.18 22.65
N MET A 9 4.48 -16.07 22.02
CA MET A 9 5.64 -15.42 22.63
C MET A 9 5.34 -13.95 22.97
N LEU A 10 4.75 -13.18 22.07
CA LEU A 10 4.39 -11.78 22.31
C LEU A 10 3.35 -11.63 23.42
N LYS A 11 2.34 -12.51 23.44
CA LYS A 11 1.35 -12.55 24.54
C LYS A 11 2.02 -12.81 25.88
N MET A 12 2.90 -13.82 25.95
CA MET A 12 3.62 -14.17 27.19
C MET A 12 4.52 -13.03 27.66
N LEU A 13 5.28 -12.41 26.75
CA LEU A 13 6.12 -11.25 27.06
C LEU A 13 5.28 -10.05 27.54
N ARG A 14 4.10 -9.81 26.96
CA ARG A 14 3.15 -8.80 27.45
C ARG A 14 2.62 -9.13 28.84
N MET A 15 2.19 -10.38 29.09
CA MET A 15 1.68 -10.80 30.40
C MET A 15 2.74 -10.75 31.50
N TRP A 16 4.01 -10.98 31.15
CA TRP A 16 5.14 -10.83 32.06
C TRP A 16 5.57 -9.38 32.28
N GLY A 17 4.90 -8.40 31.65
CA GLY A 17 5.24 -6.98 31.77
C GLY A 17 6.55 -6.59 31.09
N LEU A 18 7.09 -7.45 30.21
CA LEU A 18 8.31 -7.17 29.43
C LEU A 18 8.01 -6.38 28.15
N LEU A 19 6.74 -6.38 27.72
CA LEU A 19 6.24 -5.55 26.62
C LEU A 19 5.06 -4.73 27.10
N ASP A 20 5.20 -3.41 26.99
CA ASP A 20 4.10 -2.46 27.21
C ASP A 20 3.74 -1.82 25.86
N PHE A 21 2.51 -2.06 25.41
CA PHE A 21 1.96 -1.45 24.20
C PHE A 21 1.10 -0.22 24.52
N ASP A 22 0.79 0.02 25.80
CA ASP A 22 -0.02 1.12 26.32
C ASP A 22 0.87 2.32 26.71
N VAL A 23 1.92 2.54 25.92
CA VAL A 23 2.87 3.65 26.06
C VAL A 23 2.42 4.82 25.19
N GLU A 24 2.46 6.03 25.76
CA GLU A 24 2.26 7.27 25.02
C GLU A 24 3.60 7.69 24.39
N ILE A 25 3.58 7.98 23.09
CA ILE A 25 4.77 8.34 22.33
C ILE A 25 4.65 9.80 21.92
N TYR A 26 5.55 10.63 22.40
CA TYR A 26 5.74 11.96 21.83
C TYR A 26 6.38 11.81 20.45
N PHE A 27 5.63 12.17 19.41
CA PHE A 27 6.07 12.22 18.03
C PHE A 27 6.20 13.67 17.59
N PRO A 28 7.43 14.24 17.66
CA PRO A 28 7.66 15.59 17.19
C PRO A 28 7.58 15.62 15.66
N HIS A 29 6.89 16.62 15.12
CA HIS A 29 6.73 16.80 13.67
C HIS A 29 7.81 17.73 13.08
N ASP A 30 8.96 17.84 13.75
CA ASP A 30 10.12 18.60 13.32
C ASP A 30 11.20 17.67 12.73
N LEU A 31 12.23 18.26 12.10
CA LEU A 31 13.30 17.51 11.44
C LEU A 31 14.44 17.10 12.40
N GLU A 32 14.47 17.66 13.61
CA GLU A 32 15.61 17.50 14.53
C GLU A 32 15.31 16.61 15.73
N SER A 33 14.04 16.49 16.14
CA SER A 33 13.69 15.72 17.32
C SER A 33 13.34 14.27 16.97
N LEU A 34 13.64 13.37 17.91
CA LEU A 34 13.32 11.95 17.77
C LEU A 34 12.08 11.59 18.60
N PRO A 35 11.27 10.61 18.17
CA PRO A 35 10.15 10.12 18.95
C PRO A 35 10.60 9.61 20.32
N ARG A 36 9.85 9.92 21.38
CA ARG A 36 10.15 9.50 22.76
C ARG A 36 8.93 8.87 23.41
N GLY A 37 9.09 7.67 23.95
CA GLY A 37 8.06 7.00 24.74
C GLY A 37 8.05 7.50 26.19
N TYR A 38 6.86 7.65 26.76
CA TYR A 38 6.65 8.00 28.17
C TYR A 38 5.63 7.06 28.80
N CYS A 39 5.87 6.69 30.06
CA CYS A 39 4.87 5.98 30.85
C CYS A 39 3.66 6.90 31.03
N LYS A 40 2.48 6.45 30.59
CA LYS A 40 1.23 7.20 30.70
C LYS A 40 1.00 7.66 32.14
N GLN A 41 1.25 8.93 32.43
CA GLN A 41 0.91 9.53 33.72
C GLN A 41 -0.60 9.82 33.72
N ARG A 42 -1.30 9.58 34.83
CA ARG A 42 -2.74 9.84 34.99
C ARG A 42 -3.11 11.34 34.99
N SER A 43 -2.52 12.14 34.10
CA SER A 43 -2.77 13.58 33.99
C SER A 43 -3.28 13.95 32.59
N LYS A 44 -3.97 15.11 32.52
CA LYS A 44 -4.75 15.61 31.39
C LYS A 44 -3.94 16.01 30.13
N VAL A 45 -2.71 15.51 29.95
CA VAL A 45 -1.83 15.88 28.83
C VAL A 45 -2.04 14.97 27.60
N SER A 46 -2.81 13.89 27.77
CA SER A 46 -3.11 12.86 26.76
C SER A 46 -3.84 13.37 25.50
N ASP A 47 -4.29 14.63 25.48
CA ASP A 47 -5.01 15.27 24.35
C ASP A 47 -4.11 16.15 23.45
N GLU A 48 -2.78 16.17 23.67
CA GLU A 48 -1.86 16.93 22.81
C GLU A 48 -1.63 16.23 21.45
N PRO A 49 -1.65 16.95 20.32
CA PRO A 49 -1.57 16.37 18.97
C PRO A 49 -0.24 15.65 18.68
N HIS A 50 0.78 15.91 19.48
CA HIS A 50 2.10 15.28 19.36
C HIS A 50 2.20 13.97 20.16
N ILE A 51 1.14 13.52 20.84
CA ILE A 51 1.12 12.26 21.56
C ILE A 51 0.40 11.20 20.74
N MET A 52 1.11 10.12 20.43
CA MET A 52 0.67 9.00 19.61
C MET A 52 0.62 7.72 20.44
N THR A 53 -0.29 6.81 20.08
CA THR A 53 -0.24 5.43 20.57
C THR A 53 0.78 4.64 19.75
N SER A 54 1.18 3.48 20.25
CA SER A 54 2.00 2.52 19.50
C SER A 54 1.36 2.15 18.15
N GLN A 55 0.04 2.00 18.11
CA GLN A 55 -0.71 1.73 16.88
C GLN A 55 -0.68 2.93 15.92
N SER A 56 -0.93 4.16 16.37
CA SER A 56 -0.93 5.31 15.47
C SER A 56 0.45 5.65 14.93
N LEU A 57 1.51 5.45 15.73
CA LEU A 57 2.88 5.55 15.24
C LEU A 57 3.18 4.49 14.17
N LEU A 58 2.74 3.25 14.37
CA LEU A 58 2.91 2.19 13.38
C LEU A 58 2.21 2.52 12.07
N VAL A 59 0.98 3.04 12.14
CA VAL A 59 0.25 3.55 10.97
C VAL A 59 1.06 4.63 10.26
N GLU A 60 1.61 5.60 10.99
CA GLU A 60 2.38 6.69 10.41
C GLU A 60 3.67 6.21 9.72
N ILE A 61 4.39 5.28 10.35
CA ILE A 61 5.56 4.63 9.74
C ILE A 61 5.14 3.91 8.45
N LEU A 62 4.07 3.14 8.46
CA LEU A 62 3.60 2.39 7.30
C LEU A 62 3.14 3.31 6.16
N ARG A 63 2.46 4.42 6.47
CA ARG A 63 2.08 5.45 5.48
C ARG A 63 3.31 6.07 4.83
N ASN A 64 4.30 6.46 5.63
CA ASN A 64 5.54 7.03 5.13
C ASN A 64 6.33 6.02 4.27
N LEU A 65 6.37 4.75 4.67
CA LEU A 65 6.97 3.67 3.87
C LEU A 65 6.21 3.46 2.55
N LYS A 66 4.87 3.42 2.59
CA LYS A 66 4.03 3.30 1.40
C LYS A 66 4.30 4.43 0.41
N GLU A 67 4.34 5.69 0.88
CA GLU A 67 4.64 6.86 0.05
C GLU A 67 6.06 6.81 -0.53
N ALA A 68 7.07 6.53 0.31
CA ALA A 68 8.47 6.48 -0.10
C ALA A 68 8.75 5.38 -1.12
N PHE A 69 8.10 4.22 -0.98
CA PHE A 69 8.27 3.08 -1.87
C PHE A 69 7.22 2.99 -2.97
N TRP A 70 6.29 3.95 -3.09
CA TRP A 70 5.28 3.90 -4.16
C TRP A 70 5.96 3.94 -5.54
N PRO A 71 5.73 2.96 -6.43
CA PRO A 71 6.45 2.88 -7.70
C PRO A 71 6.18 4.05 -8.66
N PHE A 72 4.98 4.61 -8.59
CA PHE A 72 4.48 5.61 -9.53
C PHE A 72 4.64 7.01 -8.95
N GLN A 73 5.88 7.52 -8.92
CA GLN A 73 6.23 8.78 -8.25
C GLN A 73 5.96 10.04 -9.09
N TYR A 74 5.43 9.92 -10.30
CA TYR A 74 5.11 11.07 -11.15
C TYR A 74 3.82 11.77 -10.71
N ASP A 75 3.68 13.05 -11.08
CA ASP A 75 2.49 13.87 -10.84
C ASP A 75 2.01 13.88 -9.37
N HIS A 76 2.74 14.64 -8.55
CA HIS A 76 2.45 14.78 -7.13
C HIS A 76 1.10 15.44 -6.82
N SER A 77 0.41 16.01 -7.82
CA SER A 77 -0.94 16.58 -7.66
C SER A 77 -2.04 15.51 -7.54
N ARG A 78 -1.74 14.26 -7.91
CA ARG A 78 -2.67 13.12 -7.83
C ARG A 78 -2.41 12.26 -6.60
N SER A 79 -3.44 11.54 -6.15
CA SER A 79 -3.28 10.48 -5.16
C SER A 79 -2.42 9.33 -5.69
N LEU A 80 -1.86 8.54 -4.78
CA LEU A 80 -1.07 7.34 -5.10
C LEU A 80 -1.85 6.38 -6.01
N PHE A 81 -3.13 6.14 -5.67
CA PHE A 81 -4.07 5.37 -6.50
C PHE A 81 -4.11 5.86 -7.93
N LEU A 82 -4.39 7.15 -8.15
CA LEU A 82 -4.57 7.72 -9.48
C LEU A 82 -3.27 7.68 -10.30
N ARG A 83 -2.12 7.82 -9.65
CA ARG A 83 -0.81 7.63 -10.32
C ARG A 83 -0.70 6.20 -10.82
N ALA A 84 -0.97 5.20 -9.99
CA ALA A 84 -0.91 3.80 -10.38
C ALA A 84 -1.98 3.42 -11.42
N ALA A 85 -3.19 3.95 -11.29
CA ALA A 85 -4.29 3.75 -12.25
C ALA A 85 -3.97 4.39 -13.61
N HIS A 86 -3.28 5.53 -13.62
CA HIS A 86 -2.78 6.13 -14.86
C HIS A 86 -1.78 5.20 -15.57
N ALA A 87 -0.82 4.61 -14.85
CA ALA A 87 0.12 3.64 -15.41
C ALA A 87 -0.59 2.39 -15.95
N ALA A 88 -1.72 2.03 -15.35
CA ALA A 88 -2.57 0.93 -15.82
C ALA A 88 -3.52 1.34 -16.97
N ASN A 89 -3.43 2.57 -17.51
CA ASN A 89 -4.37 3.12 -18.50
C ASN A 89 -5.84 3.06 -18.04
N CYS A 90 -6.10 3.07 -16.74
CA CYS A 90 -7.44 3.10 -16.15
C CYS A 90 -7.99 4.54 -16.04
N ILE A 91 -7.24 5.55 -16.48
CA ILE A 91 -7.69 6.94 -16.56
C ILE A 91 -7.82 7.32 -18.03
N GLY A 92 -9.01 7.80 -18.42
CA GLY A 92 -9.31 8.14 -19.82
C GLY A 92 -8.69 9.48 -20.19
N GLY A 93 -7.46 9.46 -20.68
CA GLY A 93 -6.86 10.57 -21.42
C GLY A 93 -6.51 10.10 -22.84
N PRO A 94 -6.42 11.00 -23.83
CA PRO A 94 -5.79 10.64 -25.09
C PRO A 94 -4.37 10.13 -24.80
N ASN A 95 -3.89 9.13 -25.53
CA ASN A 95 -2.53 8.58 -25.45
C ASN A 95 -1.48 9.66 -25.85
N THR A 96 -1.40 10.76 -25.12
CA THR A 96 -0.55 11.93 -25.41
C THR A 96 0.75 11.91 -24.62
N VAL A 97 0.98 10.90 -23.78
CA VAL A 97 2.35 10.62 -23.33
C VAL A 97 3.05 9.97 -24.51
N LYS A 98 3.66 10.80 -25.36
CA LYS A 98 4.84 10.37 -26.13
C LYS A 98 5.80 9.81 -25.08
N GLU A 99 5.82 8.49 -24.89
CA GLU A 99 6.86 7.83 -24.09
C GLU A 99 8.18 8.36 -24.61
N SER A 100 8.84 9.17 -23.78
CA SER A 100 10.12 9.72 -24.19
C SER A 100 11.09 8.55 -24.36
N GLY A 101 12.07 8.66 -25.26
CA GLY A 101 13.10 7.62 -25.37
C GLY A 101 13.79 7.32 -24.03
N PHE A 102 13.77 8.31 -23.12
CA PHE A 102 14.23 8.18 -21.75
C PHE A 102 13.35 7.25 -20.88
N ASP A 103 12.03 7.34 -20.99
CA ASP A 103 11.09 6.48 -20.24
C ASP A 103 11.18 5.03 -20.71
N LEU A 104 11.26 4.82 -22.03
CA LEU A 104 11.43 3.49 -22.62
C LEU A 104 12.76 2.85 -22.19
N ALA A 105 13.85 3.62 -22.19
CA ALA A 105 15.15 3.14 -21.71
C ALA A 105 15.10 2.81 -20.20
N SER A 106 14.42 3.63 -19.41
CA SER A 106 14.25 3.42 -17.96
C SER A 106 13.41 2.17 -17.65
N ALA A 107 12.32 1.95 -18.39
CA ALA A 107 11.49 0.75 -18.28
C ALA A 107 12.26 -0.53 -18.65
N LYS A 108 13.02 -0.51 -19.76
CA LYS A 108 13.88 -1.64 -20.16
C LYS A 108 14.97 -1.92 -19.12
N ALA A 109 15.59 -0.88 -18.57
CA ALA A 109 16.59 -1.03 -17.51
C ALA A 109 15.98 -1.60 -16.21
N ALA A 110 14.77 -1.15 -15.84
CA ALA A 110 14.05 -1.70 -14.69
C ALA A 110 13.70 -3.19 -14.91
N GLN A 111 13.17 -3.55 -16.08
CA GLN A 111 12.89 -4.94 -16.42
C GLN A 111 14.14 -5.82 -16.32
N HIS A 112 15.25 -5.40 -16.92
CA HIS A 112 16.50 -6.15 -16.86
C HIS A 112 17.06 -6.28 -15.43
N ARG A 113 16.80 -5.31 -14.55
CA ARG A 113 17.14 -5.41 -13.11
C ARG A 113 16.26 -6.43 -12.40
N LEU A 114 14.94 -6.43 -12.66
CA LEU A 114 14.00 -7.41 -12.10
C LEU A 114 14.36 -8.84 -12.51
N GLU A 115 14.72 -9.06 -13.78
CA GLU A 115 15.19 -10.36 -14.29
C GLU A 115 16.44 -10.87 -13.57
N ARG A 116 17.27 -9.96 -13.03
CA ARG A 116 18.47 -10.29 -12.23
C ARG A 116 18.22 -10.34 -10.73
N GLY A 117 16.97 -10.26 -10.29
CA GLY A 117 16.61 -10.23 -8.88
C GLY A 117 16.92 -8.90 -8.18
N VAL A 118 17.18 -7.82 -8.94
CA VAL A 118 17.36 -6.47 -8.41
C VAL A 118 16.02 -5.73 -8.49
N TRP A 119 15.29 -5.77 -7.39
CA TRP A 119 13.91 -5.28 -7.30
C TRP A 119 13.78 -3.77 -7.07
N THR A 120 14.91 -3.09 -6.85
CA THR A 120 14.97 -1.64 -6.65
C THR A 120 15.36 -0.94 -7.95
N SER A 121 14.66 0.12 -8.32
CA SER A 121 15.10 1.06 -9.34
C SER A 121 15.40 2.40 -8.68
N VAL A 122 16.44 3.10 -9.13
CA VAL A 122 16.80 4.42 -8.57
C VAL A 122 15.71 5.48 -8.85
N ARG A 123 14.87 5.25 -9.86
CA ARG A 123 13.81 6.19 -10.30
C ARG A 123 12.38 5.71 -10.05
N TYR A 124 12.20 4.46 -9.63
CA TYR A 124 10.89 3.91 -9.31
C TYR A 124 10.93 3.34 -7.90
N GLY A 125 9.86 3.56 -7.14
CA GLY A 125 9.70 2.93 -5.83
C GLY A 125 9.74 1.40 -5.88
N ASP A 126 9.69 0.78 -4.70
CA ASP A 126 9.72 -0.67 -4.54
C ASP A 126 8.30 -1.22 -4.35
N MET A 127 7.77 -1.85 -5.40
CA MET A 127 6.42 -2.41 -5.43
C MET A 127 6.17 -3.42 -4.30
N ARG A 128 7.18 -4.21 -3.90
CA ARG A 128 7.03 -5.21 -2.83
C ARG A 128 6.85 -4.54 -1.48
N ARG A 129 7.63 -3.50 -1.22
CA ARG A 129 7.55 -2.72 0.02
C ARG A 129 6.26 -1.92 0.09
N ALA A 130 5.83 -1.34 -1.02
CA ALA A 130 4.54 -0.66 -1.11
C ALA A 130 3.36 -1.62 -0.84
N LEU A 131 3.36 -2.81 -1.47
CA LEU A 131 2.37 -3.86 -1.21
C LEU A 131 2.36 -4.28 0.27
N SER A 132 3.53 -4.53 0.83
CA SER A 132 3.70 -4.94 2.23
C SER A 132 3.21 -3.89 3.22
N ALA A 133 3.40 -2.61 2.90
CA ALA A 133 2.89 -1.50 3.70
C ALA A 133 1.36 -1.39 3.61
N CYS A 134 0.79 -1.44 2.40
CA CYS A 134 -0.65 -1.46 2.19
C CYS A 134 -1.34 -2.63 2.89
N GLU A 135 -0.80 -3.85 2.77
CA GLU A 135 -1.34 -5.04 3.44
C GLU A 135 -1.41 -4.85 4.96
N ARG A 136 -0.34 -4.30 5.56
CA ARG A 136 -0.30 -4.02 7.00
C ARG A 136 -1.27 -2.91 7.40
N LEU A 137 -1.44 -1.87 6.57
CA LEU A 137 -2.42 -0.81 6.80
C LEU A 137 -3.86 -1.33 6.73
N ILE A 138 -4.14 -2.27 5.82
CA ILE A 138 -5.44 -2.98 5.75
C ILE A 138 -5.68 -3.79 7.03
N LEU A 139 -4.68 -4.54 7.50
CA LEU A 139 -4.79 -5.33 8.74
C LEU A 139 -5.01 -4.47 9.99
N LEU A 140 -4.52 -3.22 9.96
CA LEU A 140 -4.75 -2.23 11.03
C LEU A 140 -6.08 -1.50 10.90
N GLU A 141 -6.89 -1.82 9.88
CA GLU A 141 -8.18 -1.18 9.58
C GLU A 141 -8.09 0.35 9.52
N TYR A 142 -6.97 0.87 9.01
CA TYR A 142 -6.67 2.31 9.03
C TYR A 142 -7.60 3.14 8.15
N ASP A 143 -7.70 2.77 6.87
CA ASP A 143 -8.50 3.47 5.86
C ASP A 143 -8.98 2.46 4.80
N PRO A 144 -10.28 2.42 4.44
CA PRO A 144 -10.76 1.59 3.34
C PRO A 144 -10.05 1.85 2.01
N ASP A 145 -9.52 3.05 1.77
CA ASP A 145 -8.77 3.38 0.55
C ASP A 145 -7.50 2.53 0.39
N GLU A 146 -6.99 1.94 1.47
CA GLU A 146 -5.86 1.00 1.38
C GLU A 146 -6.21 -0.26 0.58
N LEU A 147 -7.49 -0.66 0.54
CA LEU A 147 -7.95 -1.80 -0.26
C LEU A 147 -7.84 -1.54 -1.77
N ARG A 148 -8.19 -0.33 -2.23
CA ARG A 148 -8.04 0.05 -3.65
C ARG A 148 -6.56 0.22 -4.03
N ASP A 149 -5.76 0.77 -3.12
CA ASP A 149 -4.33 0.97 -3.34
C ASP A 149 -3.58 -0.36 -3.41
N TYR A 150 -3.89 -1.28 -2.49
CA TYR A 150 -3.37 -2.65 -2.55
C TYR A 150 -3.79 -3.36 -3.84
N SER A 151 -5.06 -3.22 -4.23
CA SER A 151 -5.58 -3.83 -5.45
C SER A 151 -4.85 -3.38 -6.72
N ILE A 152 -4.61 -2.08 -6.90
CA ILE A 152 -3.93 -1.58 -8.11
C ILE A 152 -2.47 -2.05 -8.15
N LEU A 153 -1.79 -2.17 -7.00
CA LEU A 153 -0.45 -2.75 -6.94
C LEU A 153 -0.47 -4.24 -7.31
N LEU A 154 -1.45 -5.01 -6.82
CA LEU A 154 -1.64 -6.42 -7.20
C LEU A 154 -1.87 -6.58 -8.71
N TYR A 155 -2.67 -5.68 -9.31
CA TYR A 155 -2.90 -5.63 -10.75
C TYR A 155 -1.58 -5.46 -11.51
N HIS A 156 -0.72 -4.52 -11.09
CA HIS A 156 0.60 -4.31 -11.70
C HIS A 156 1.56 -5.49 -11.50
N CYS A 157 1.36 -6.28 -10.45
CA CYS A 157 2.09 -7.52 -10.23
C CYS A 157 1.52 -8.75 -10.98
N GLY A 158 0.40 -8.60 -11.69
CA GLY A 158 -0.25 -9.69 -12.41
C GLY A 158 -1.12 -10.61 -11.55
N PHE A 159 -1.40 -10.24 -10.30
CA PHE A 159 -2.33 -10.94 -9.40
C PHE A 159 -3.75 -10.44 -9.63
N TYR A 160 -4.31 -10.74 -10.81
CA TYR A 160 -5.57 -10.16 -11.27
C TYR A 160 -6.79 -10.63 -10.46
N GLU A 161 -6.82 -11.91 -10.07
CA GLU A 161 -7.94 -12.46 -9.29
C GLU A 161 -7.99 -11.83 -7.89
N GLU A 162 -6.85 -11.77 -7.22
CA GLU A 162 -6.71 -11.15 -5.90
C GLU A 162 -6.99 -9.64 -5.99
N SER A 163 -6.47 -8.96 -7.00
CA SER A 163 -6.74 -7.55 -7.26
C SER A 163 -8.26 -7.28 -7.35
N LEU A 164 -9.00 -8.12 -8.08
CA LEU A 164 -10.45 -7.99 -8.22
C LEU A 164 -11.19 -8.24 -6.89
N GLN A 165 -10.73 -9.19 -6.08
CA GLN A 165 -11.30 -9.46 -4.75
C GLN A 165 -11.19 -8.25 -3.83
N TYR A 166 -10.01 -7.62 -3.77
CA TYR A 166 -9.79 -6.44 -2.94
C TYR A 166 -10.62 -5.22 -3.38
N LEU A 167 -10.87 -5.02 -4.69
CA LEU A 167 -11.80 -3.97 -5.14
C LEU A 167 -13.24 -4.23 -4.73
N LYS A 168 -13.67 -5.51 -4.72
CA LYS A 168 -15.01 -5.87 -4.22
C LYS A 168 -15.12 -5.53 -2.74
N PHE A 169 -14.11 -5.85 -1.93
CA PHE A 169 -14.07 -5.47 -0.52
C PHE A 169 -14.10 -3.95 -0.32
N TYR A 170 -13.33 -3.19 -1.11
CA TYR A 170 -13.36 -1.73 -1.11
C TYR A 170 -14.78 -1.19 -1.38
N LYS A 171 -15.44 -1.66 -2.44
CA LYS A 171 -16.81 -1.25 -2.80
C LYS A 171 -17.82 -1.58 -1.71
N SER A 172 -17.72 -2.77 -1.09
CA SER A 172 -18.56 -3.16 0.03
C SER A 172 -18.34 -2.24 1.24
N SER A 173 -17.09 -1.91 1.58
CA SER A 173 -16.74 -1.01 2.70
C SER A 173 -17.21 0.43 2.48
N ARG A 174 -17.16 0.94 1.24
CA ARG A 174 -17.71 2.27 0.92
C ARG A 174 -19.24 2.28 0.94
N SER A 175 -19.89 1.20 0.53
CA SER A 175 -21.36 1.10 0.50
C SER A 175 -21.97 1.06 1.91
N SER A 176 -21.26 0.47 2.88
CA SER A 176 -21.68 0.48 4.30
C SER A 176 -21.48 1.85 4.96
N SER A 177 -20.55 2.65 4.46
CA SER A 177 -20.22 3.98 4.97
C SER A 177 -21.22 5.02 4.41
N PHE A 178 -22.47 4.98 4.87
CA PHE A 178 -23.54 5.93 4.52
C PHE A 178 -23.26 7.33 5.10
N ASN A 179 -22.30 8.07 4.55
CA ASN A 179 -22.19 9.52 4.69
C ASN A 179 -21.48 10.06 3.45
N LYS A 180 -22.27 10.47 2.44
CA LYS A 180 -21.77 11.25 1.30
C LYS A 180 -21.44 12.67 1.80
N THR A 181 -20.26 12.84 2.38
CA THR A 181 -19.62 14.16 2.44
C THR A 181 -19.25 14.58 1.02
N SER A 182 -19.48 15.86 0.70
CA SER A 182 -19.29 16.52 -0.60
C SER A 182 -18.22 15.87 -1.48
N SER A 183 -18.62 15.27 -2.60
CA SER A 183 -17.67 14.64 -3.54
C SER A 183 -16.72 15.70 -4.07
N SER A 184 -15.43 15.55 -3.77
CA SER A 184 -14.39 16.34 -4.42
C SER A 184 -14.20 15.81 -5.84
N LYS A 185 -13.81 16.68 -6.78
CA LYS A 185 -13.49 16.24 -8.16
C LYS A 185 -12.45 15.11 -8.20
N SER A 186 -11.55 15.05 -7.21
CA SER A 186 -10.57 13.96 -7.07
C SER A 186 -11.24 12.63 -6.73
N SER A 187 -12.21 12.63 -5.81
CA SER A 187 -12.96 11.42 -5.43
C SER A 187 -13.74 10.85 -6.61
N ASP A 188 -14.32 11.70 -7.47
CA ASP A 188 -15.05 11.24 -8.67
C ASP A 188 -14.11 10.56 -9.68
N LEU A 189 -12.88 11.09 -9.85
CA LEU A 189 -11.87 10.50 -10.72
C LEU A 189 -11.37 9.15 -10.19
N GLU A 190 -11.18 9.03 -8.88
CA GLU A 190 -10.79 7.78 -8.23
C GLU A 190 -11.85 6.70 -8.42
N GLU A 191 -13.13 7.02 -8.17
CA GLU A 191 -14.22 6.07 -8.37
C GLU A 191 -14.33 5.63 -9.83
N ASN A 192 -14.18 6.54 -10.79
CA ASN A 192 -14.15 6.21 -12.22
C ASN A 192 -12.98 5.27 -12.57
N ALA A 193 -11.80 5.55 -12.01
CA ALA A 193 -10.62 4.71 -12.20
C ALA A 193 -10.80 3.31 -11.57
N VAL A 194 -11.44 3.21 -10.40
CA VAL A 194 -11.80 1.92 -9.78
C VAL A 194 -12.74 1.12 -10.69
N GLU A 195 -13.81 1.74 -11.21
CA GLU A 195 -14.75 1.06 -12.12
C GLU A 195 -14.05 0.56 -13.39
N LYS A 196 -13.20 1.39 -14.00
CA LYS A 196 -12.42 0.99 -15.18
C LYS A 196 -11.46 -0.15 -14.89
N LEU A 197 -10.82 -0.14 -13.72
CA LEU A 197 -9.96 -1.23 -13.28
C LEU A 197 -10.75 -2.52 -13.09
N MET A 198 -11.92 -2.46 -12.46
CA MET A 198 -12.81 -3.63 -12.30
C MET A 198 -13.28 -4.17 -13.65
N VAL A 199 -13.69 -3.32 -14.60
CA VAL A 199 -14.07 -3.74 -15.96
C VAL A 199 -12.89 -4.45 -16.63
N ARG A 200 -11.70 -3.86 -16.56
CA ARG A 200 -10.49 -4.45 -17.16
C ARG A 200 -10.14 -5.81 -16.55
N LEU A 201 -10.20 -5.92 -15.22
CA LEU A 201 -9.98 -7.18 -14.52
C LEU A 201 -11.00 -8.24 -14.91
N ASN A 202 -12.28 -7.89 -15.03
CA ASN A 202 -13.32 -8.82 -15.48
C ASN A 202 -13.06 -9.29 -16.92
N LEU A 203 -12.64 -8.40 -17.82
CA LEU A 203 -12.26 -8.77 -19.19
C LEU A 203 -11.08 -9.77 -19.19
N ILE A 204 -10.02 -9.50 -18.42
CA ILE A 204 -8.88 -10.41 -18.28
C ILE A 204 -9.35 -11.78 -17.75
N SER A 205 -10.23 -11.80 -16.75
CA SER A 205 -10.75 -13.04 -16.18
C SER A 205 -11.61 -13.85 -17.18
N THR A 206 -12.20 -13.21 -18.18
CA THR A 206 -12.96 -13.90 -19.24
C THR A 206 -12.11 -14.43 -20.38
N GLU A 207 -10.85 -13.99 -20.51
CA GLU A 207 -9.94 -14.49 -21.54
C GLU A 207 -9.25 -15.78 -21.09
N GLU A 208 -9.60 -16.91 -21.72
CA GLU A 208 -8.90 -18.19 -21.51
C GLU A 208 -7.42 -18.05 -21.87
N GLY A 209 -6.53 -18.33 -20.91
CA GLY A 209 -5.07 -18.38 -21.13
C GLY A 209 -4.25 -17.20 -20.58
N TRP A 210 -4.88 -16.19 -19.98
CA TRP A 210 -4.18 -15.13 -19.23
C TRP A 210 -3.85 -15.51 -17.79
N THR A 211 -4.25 -16.71 -17.37
CA THR A 211 -3.88 -17.28 -16.07
C THR A 211 -2.38 -17.58 -16.06
N ARG A 212 -1.62 -16.61 -15.53
CA ARG A 212 -0.24 -16.69 -15.02
C ARG A 212 0.78 -17.30 -16.01
N PRO A 213 1.79 -16.54 -16.48
CA PRO A 213 2.91 -17.16 -17.19
C PRO A 213 3.49 -18.27 -16.32
N SER A 214 3.63 -19.48 -16.87
CA SER A 214 4.15 -20.66 -16.16
C SER A 214 5.55 -20.45 -15.58
N TYR A 215 6.28 -19.44 -16.08
CA TYR A 215 7.57 -18.98 -15.58
C TYR A 215 7.49 -18.25 -14.23
N VAL A 216 6.31 -17.76 -13.81
CA VAL A 216 6.17 -16.95 -12.58
C VAL A 216 6.09 -17.81 -11.29
N ARG A 217 6.11 -19.14 -11.43
CA ARG A 217 5.83 -20.11 -10.35
C ARG A 217 6.77 -20.00 -9.13
N ASN A 218 7.88 -19.25 -9.20
CA ASN A 218 8.84 -19.08 -8.11
C ASN A 218 9.13 -17.62 -7.66
N PHE A 219 8.46 -16.59 -8.17
CA PHE A 219 8.89 -15.19 -7.90
C PHE A 219 8.60 -14.66 -6.48
N LEU A 220 7.63 -15.24 -5.78
CA LEU A 220 7.33 -14.91 -4.38
C LEU A 220 7.61 -16.09 -3.43
N SER A 221 7.66 -17.32 -3.94
CA SER A 221 7.78 -18.53 -3.12
C SER A 221 9.18 -18.80 -2.59
N ASN A 222 10.22 -18.17 -3.14
CA ASN A 222 11.62 -18.41 -2.76
C ASN A 222 12.26 -17.25 -2.00
N ASN A 223 11.48 -16.35 -1.41
CA ASN A 223 12.02 -15.29 -0.57
C ASN A 223 12.30 -15.85 0.84
N SER A 224 13.40 -16.57 0.98
CA SER A 224 14.05 -16.86 2.27
C SER A 224 14.81 -15.65 2.82
N GLU A 225 14.71 -14.47 2.19
CA GLU A 225 15.32 -13.24 2.68
C GLU A 225 14.28 -12.38 3.44
N PRO A 226 14.63 -11.87 4.62
CA PRO A 226 13.62 -11.47 5.60
C PRO A 226 13.32 -9.97 5.56
N TRP A 227 12.83 -9.36 4.47
CA TRP A 227 12.40 -7.95 4.53
C TRP A 227 11.26 -7.62 3.57
#